data_AF-A0A954K883-F1
#
_entry.id   AF-A0A954K883-F1
#
_cell.length_a   1.000
_cell.length_b   1.000
_cell.length_c   1.000
_cell.angle_alpha   90.00
_cell.angle_beta   90.00
_cell.angle_gamma   90.00
#
_symmetry.space_group_name_H-M   'P 1'
#
loop_
_entity.id
_entity.type
_entity.pdbx_description
1 polymer ?
#
loop_
_entity_poly.entity_id
_entity_poly.type
_entity_poly.pdbx_seq_one_letter_code
_entity_poly.pdbx_strand_id
1 'polypeptide(L)'
;MTHLLFVISKTYTKRAWLAAVLAVCLLVLGPLSFRELIYLLEGPTDFGSIKPFTFHFAFLATSWITFIGVCLHALQGSQQMIRGLPISSARIASGLMFSTVGIVVLLSLVTNGLYRLVFFDEHWLADYWPVLGPLLFAGTLVIVGYDCFWSLHAPGFLKVAGWATAFGLLFYWFVTRYYPNGFARGIVPWSHVTLTEFVTLQLVSLFAWLGGIRAYSNIRNGAATASPEWDRVQLWWMALMTGEIPERLTVPLTRRMTLAQMH
;
A
#
# COMPACT_ATOMS: atom_id res chain seq x y z
N MET A 1 -0.94 1.20 29.51
CA MET A 1 -0.33 0.93 28.18
C MET A 1 -1.35 0.73 27.06
N THR A 2 -2.45 0.00 27.26
CA THR A 2 -3.57 -0.14 26.30
C THR A 2 -4.19 1.19 25.88
N HIS A 3 -4.30 2.13 26.83
CA HIS A 3 -4.82 3.49 26.59
C HIS A 3 -4.05 4.27 25.50
N LEU A 4 -2.72 4.13 25.42
CA LEU A 4 -1.91 4.86 24.43
C LEU A 4 -2.11 4.33 23.00
N LEU A 5 -2.23 3.01 22.83
CA LEU A 5 -2.55 2.42 21.53
C LEU A 5 -3.95 2.82 21.06
N PHE A 6 -4.92 2.83 21.97
CA PHE A 6 -6.27 3.30 21.67
C PHE A 6 -6.28 4.78 21.23
N VAL A 7 -5.53 5.65 21.90
CA VAL A 7 -5.42 7.07 21.53
C VAL A 7 -4.77 7.25 20.15
N ILE A 8 -3.73 6.49 19.82
CA ILE A 8 -3.09 6.53 18.50
C ILE A 8 -4.06 6.08 17.43
N SER A 9 -4.70 4.91 17.61
CA SER A 9 -5.67 4.37 16.65
C SER A 9 -6.86 5.33 16.46
N LYS A 10 -7.41 5.86 17.55
CA LYS A 10 -8.51 6.85 17.49
C LYS A 10 -8.09 8.12 16.74
N THR A 11 -6.88 8.62 16.98
CA THR A 11 -6.37 9.84 16.32
C THR A 11 -6.13 9.58 14.83
N TYR A 12 -5.57 8.43 14.49
CA TYR A 12 -5.34 7.99 13.11
C TYR A 12 -6.67 7.84 12.36
N THR A 13 -7.64 7.11 12.91
CA THR A 13 -8.96 6.93 12.32
C THR A 13 -9.71 8.25 12.18
N LYS A 14 -9.66 9.13 13.19
CA LYS A 14 -10.30 10.45 13.12
C LYS A 14 -9.73 11.31 11.99
N ARG A 15 -8.42 11.24 11.74
CA ARG A 15 -7.75 11.97 10.65
C ARG A 15 -8.01 11.33 9.28
N ALA A 16 -8.08 10.00 9.23
CA ALA A 16 -8.40 9.28 8.01
C ALA A 16 -9.86 9.47 7.58
N TRP A 17 -10.79 9.64 8.52
CA TRP A 17 -12.24 9.62 8.28
C TRP A 17 -12.70 10.56 7.17
N LEU A 18 -12.34 11.84 7.22
CA LEU A 18 -12.81 12.81 6.23
C LEU A 18 -12.27 12.47 4.84
N ALA A 19 -10.98 12.17 4.74
CA ALA A 19 -10.35 11.76 3.48
C ALA A 19 -10.93 10.43 2.96
N ALA A 20 -11.27 9.50 3.86
CA ALA A 20 -11.90 8.22 3.54
C ALA A 20 -13.32 8.41 2.98
N VAL A 21 -14.13 9.27 3.60
CA VAL A 21 -15.47 9.62 3.09
C VAL A 21 -15.36 10.28 1.72
N LEU A 22 -14.48 11.27 1.56
CA LEU A 22 -14.25 11.92 0.27
C LEU A 22 -13.78 10.91 -0.79
N ALA A 23 -12.90 9.98 -0.44
CA ALA A 23 -12.43 8.94 -1.35
C ALA A 23 -13.57 8.03 -1.81
N VAL A 24 -14.40 7.54 -0.89
CA VAL A 24 -15.56 6.70 -1.23
C VAL A 24 -16.56 7.48 -2.08
N CYS A 25 -16.87 8.72 -1.70
CA CYS A 25 -17.75 9.59 -2.47
C CYS A 25 -17.21 9.82 -3.88
N LEU A 26 -15.92 10.15 -4.05
CA LEU A 26 -15.32 10.35 -5.36
C LEU A 26 -15.35 9.08 -6.21
N LEU A 27 -15.01 7.93 -5.61
CA LEU A 27 -14.98 6.64 -6.30
C LEU A 27 -16.37 6.17 -6.73
N VAL A 28 -17.45 6.55 -6.02
CA VAL A 28 -18.83 6.16 -6.37
C VAL A 28 -19.50 7.23 -7.24
N LEU A 29 -19.46 8.49 -6.81
CA LEU A 29 -20.11 9.60 -7.51
C LEU A 29 -19.44 9.94 -8.83
N GLY A 30 -18.12 9.74 -8.98
CA GLY A 30 -17.41 10.03 -10.24
C GLY A 30 -17.93 9.16 -11.40
N PRO A 31 -17.96 7.83 -11.24
CA PRO A 31 -18.52 6.96 -12.28
C PRO A 31 -20.03 7.12 -12.46
N LEU A 32 -20.76 7.46 -11.41
CA LEU A 32 -22.18 7.83 -11.50
C LEU A 32 -22.38 9.09 -12.35
N SER A 33 -21.65 10.16 -12.08
CA SER A 33 -21.77 11.42 -12.84
C SER A 33 -21.33 11.25 -14.28
N PHE A 34 -20.30 10.43 -14.53
CA PHE A 34 -19.88 10.07 -15.88
C PHE A 34 -20.97 9.28 -16.63
N ARG A 35 -21.66 8.35 -15.96
CA ARG A 35 -22.80 7.62 -16.52
C ARG A 35 -23.94 8.57 -16.91
N GLU A 36 -24.35 9.46 -16.01
CA GLU A 36 -25.40 10.43 -16.29
C GLU A 36 -25.02 11.39 -17.42
N LEU A 37 -23.75 11.81 -17.47
CA LEU A 37 -23.23 12.66 -18.54
C LEU A 37 -23.32 11.98 -19.92
N ILE A 38 -22.95 10.70 -20.00
CA ILE A 38 -23.10 9.91 -21.25
C ILE A 38 -24.57 9.79 -21.63
N TYR A 39 -25.43 9.48 -20.66
CA TYR A 39 -26.88 9.38 -20.90
C TYR A 39 -27.48 10.69 -21.43
N LEU A 40 -27.01 11.84 -20.92
CA LEU A 40 -27.43 13.16 -21.39
C LEU A 40 -26.91 13.51 -22.79
N LEU A 41 -25.70 13.06 -23.15
CA LEU A 41 -25.05 13.37 -24.43
C LEU A 41 -25.49 12.45 -25.58
N GLU A 42 -25.63 11.16 -25.31
CA GLU A 42 -25.85 10.12 -26.34
C GLU A 42 -27.27 9.53 -26.30
N GLY A 43 -28.10 9.95 -25.33
CA GLY A 43 -29.43 9.38 -25.10
C GLY A 43 -29.37 8.05 -24.35
N PRO A 44 -30.50 7.31 -24.27
CA PRO A 44 -30.54 5.99 -23.64
C PRO A 44 -29.66 5.02 -24.43
N THR A 45 -28.41 4.89 -24.04
CA THR A 45 -27.49 3.90 -24.58
C THR A 45 -27.79 2.55 -23.93
N ASP A 46 -27.79 1.47 -24.72
CA ASP A 46 -27.86 0.09 -24.23
C ASP A 46 -26.57 -0.21 -23.45
N PHE A 47 -26.54 0.22 -22.19
CA PHE A 47 -25.46 -0.08 -21.23
C PHE A 47 -25.27 -1.59 -21.02
N GLY A 48 -26.24 -2.42 -21.43
CA GLY A 48 -26.09 -3.87 -21.52
C GLY A 48 -24.97 -4.34 -22.47
N SER A 49 -24.49 -3.48 -23.37
CA SER A 49 -23.35 -3.78 -24.27
C SER A 49 -21.98 -3.59 -23.62
N ILE A 50 -21.89 -2.79 -22.56
CA ILE A 50 -20.63 -2.52 -21.84
C ILE A 50 -20.43 -3.61 -20.80
N LYS A 51 -19.52 -4.56 -21.10
CA LYS A 51 -19.16 -5.63 -20.16
C LYS A 51 -18.65 -5.01 -18.84
N PRO A 52 -19.32 -5.22 -17.70
CA PRO A 52 -18.96 -4.60 -16.42
C PRO A 52 -17.53 -4.96 -15.95
N PHE A 53 -17.00 -6.08 -16.43
CA PHE A 53 -15.64 -6.52 -16.15
C PHE A 53 -14.55 -5.65 -16.82
N THR A 54 -14.89 -4.88 -17.86
CA THR A 54 -13.93 -4.04 -18.60
C THR A 54 -13.27 -2.98 -17.72
N PHE A 55 -14.01 -2.45 -16.75
CA PHE A 55 -13.53 -1.41 -15.83
C PHE A 55 -12.97 -1.96 -14.52
N HIS A 56 -13.01 -3.27 -14.31
CA HIS A 56 -12.64 -3.89 -13.03
C HIS A 56 -11.20 -3.57 -12.61
N PHE A 57 -10.23 -3.70 -13.52
CA PHE A 57 -8.83 -3.38 -13.20
C PHE A 57 -8.59 -1.89 -12.97
N ALA A 58 -9.26 -1.03 -13.73
CA ALA A 58 -9.18 0.42 -13.53
C ALA A 58 -9.76 0.81 -12.17
N PHE A 59 -10.90 0.21 -11.79
CA PHE A 59 -11.52 0.37 -10.47
C PHE A 59 -10.59 -0.12 -9.36
N LEU A 60 -10.02 -1.32 -9.46
CA LEU A 60 -9.08 -1.83 -8.46
C LEU A 60 -7.85 -0.94 -8.32
N ALA A 61 -7.22 -0.55 -9.43
CA ALA A 61 -6.03 0.29 -9.41
C ALA A 61 -6.32 1.67 -8.77
N THR A 62 -7.38 2.34 -9.23
CA THR A 62 -7.77 3.66 -8.70
C THR A 62 -8.17 3.59 -7.23
N SER A 63 -9.02 2.64 -6.85
CA SER A 63 -9.45 2.46 -5.46
C SER A 63 -8.26 2.17 -4.53
N TRP A 64 -7.34 1.28 -4.90
CA TRP A 64 -6.15 1.00 -4.08
C TRP A 64 -5.26 2.22 -3.93
N ILE A 65 -4.98 2.96 -5.02
CA ILE A 65 -4.19 4.19 -4.95
C ILE A 65 -4.84 5.20 -4.02
N THR A 66 -6.16 5.41 -4.15
CA THR A 66 -6.90 6.35 -3.30
C THR A 66 -6.89 5.92 -1.84
N PHE A 67 -7.17 4.65 -1.53
CA PHE A 67 -7.21 4.15 -0.15
C PHE A 67 -5.83 4.16 0.51
N ILE A 68 -4.77 3.78 -0.22
CA ILE A 68 -3.39 3.89 0.26
C ILE A 68 -3.06 5.37 0.49
N GLY A 69 -3.45 6.28 -0.41
CA GLY A 69 -3.27 7.72 -0.26
C GLY A 69 -3.93 8.27 1.02
N VAL A 70 -5.17 7.89 1.29
CA VAL A 70 -5.87 8.24 2.55
C VAL A 70 -5.08 7.78 3.77
N CYS A 71 -4.55 6.54 3.72
CA CYS A 71 -3.78 5.96 4.82
C CYS A 71 -2.42 6.66 5.01
N LEU A 72 -1.75 7.04 3.92
CA LEU A 72 -0.49 7.80 3.95
C LEU A 72 -0.69 9.21 4.51
N HIS A 73 -1.75 9.89 4.10
CA HIS A 73 -2.10 11.21 4.64
C HIS A 73 -2.35 11.15 6.16
N ALA A 74 -3.12 10.15 6.62
CA ALA A 74 -3.33 9.93 8.05
C ALA A 74 -2.04 9.56 8.80
N LEU A 75 -1.12 8.84 8.13
CA LEU A 75 0.17 8.43 8.68
C LEU A 75 1.11 9.64 8.85
N GLN A 76 1.27 10.48 7.82
CA GLN A 76 2.11 11.68 7.87
C GLN A 76 1.74 12.57 9.07
N GLY A 77 0.44 12.74 9.31
CA GLY A 77 -0.05 13.52 10.45
C GLY A 77 0.21 12.90 11.84
N SER A 78 0.48 11.60 11.92
CA SER A 78 0.66 10.86 13.19
C SER A 78 2.10 10.40 13.44
N GLN A 79 2.98 10.44 12.43
CA GLN A 79 4.36 9.95 12.50
C GLN A 79 5.20 10.57 13.62
N GLN A 80 5.15 11.90 13.78
CA GLN A 80 5.93 12.59 14.83
C GLN A 80 5.50 12.16 16.23
N MET A 81 4.19 12.05 16.47
CA MET A 81 3.64 11.62 17.76
C MET A 81 4.02 10.17 18.07
N ILE A 82 4.01 9.30 17.07
CA ILE A 82 4.26 7.86 17.23
C ILE A 82 5.73 7.56 17.56
N ARG A 83 6.68 8.32 16.98
CA ARG A 83 8.12 8.12 17.21
C ARG A 83 8.56 8.44 18.64
N GLY A 84 7.87 9.36 19.32
CA GLY A 84 8.20 9.80 20.68
C GLY A 84 7.69 8.90 21.82
N LEU A 85 6.88 7.88 21.51
CA LEU A 85 6.24 7.06 22.55
C LEU A 85 7.18 5.97 23.11
N PRO A 86 7.21 5.72 24.43
CA PRO A 86 8.01 4.67 25.05
C PRO A 86 7.34 3.28 24.90
N ILE A 87 6.94 2.94 23.68
CA ILE A 87 6.29 1.65 23.32
C ILE A 87 7.28 0.84 22.48
N SER A 88 7.18 -0.49 22.46
CA SER A 88 8.05 -1.32 21.61
C SER A 88 7.85 -1.04 20.12
N SER A 89 8.94 -1.04 19.36
CA SER A 89 8.93 -0.79 17.90
C SER A 89 8.03 -1.78 17.17
N ALA A 90 8.02 -3.04 17.60
CA ALA A 90 7.16 -4.08 17.04
C ALA A 90 5.67 -3.76 17.18
N ARG A 91 5.21 -3.25 18.35
CA ARG A 91 3.80 -2.89 18.55
C ARG A 91 3.40 -1.69 17.70
N ILE A 92 4.28 -0.70 17.59
CA ILE A 92 4.04 0.49 16.77
C ILE A 92 3.93 0.09 15.29
N ALA A 93 4.93 -0.62 14.76
CA ALA A 93 4.96 -1.06 13.38
C ALA A 93 3.75 -1.94 13.03
N SER A 94 3.47 -2.96 13.86
CA SER A 94 2.31 -3.85 13.68
C SER A 94 0.99 -3.09 13.74
N GLY A 95 0.86 -2.18 14.72
CA GLY A 95 -0.35 -1.37 14.88
C GLY A 95 -0.63 -0.52 13.65
N LEU A 96 0.39 0.12 13.08
CA LEU A 96 0.27 0.90 11.85
C LEU A 96 -0.10 0.03 10.64
N MET A 97 0.67 -1.04 10.41
CA MET A 97 0.45 -1.98 9.31
C MET A 97 -0.98 -2.56 9.32
N PHE A 98 -1.40 -3.14 10.44
CA PHE A 98 -2.74 -3.76 10.54
C PHE A 98 -3.87 -2.73 10.57
N SER A 99 -3.66 -1.54 11.13
CA SER A 99 -4.68 -0.47 11.05
C SER A 99 -4.88 -0.03 9.60
N THR A 100 -3.80 0.12 8.82
CA THR A 100 -3.90 0.46 7.40
C THR A 100 -4.58 -0.65 6.60
N VAL A 101 -4.21 -1.92 6.81
CA VAL A 101 -4.91 -3.05 6.18
C VAL A 101 -6.40 -3.03 6.53
N GLY A 102 -6.75 -2.85 7.81
CA GLY A 102 -8.14 -2.79 8.25
C GLY A 102 -8.93 -1.68 7.59
N ILE A 103 -8.35 -0.48 7.46
CA ILE A 103 -8.98 0.64 6.76
C ILE A 103 -9.13 0.34 5.26
N VAL A 104 -8.08 -0.13 4.59
CA VAL A 104 -8.13 -0.44 3.15
C VAL A 104 -9.17 -1.52 2.85
N VAL A 105 -9.24 -2.57 3.68
CA VAL A 105 -10.25 -3.63 3.55
C VAL A 105 -11.65 -3.08 3.79
N LEU A 106 -11.85 -2.28 4.84
CA LEU A 106 -13.16 -1.68 5.13
C LEU A 106 -13.63 -0.78 3.98
N LEU A 107 -12.76 0.11 3.49
CA LEU A 107 -13.10 1.01 2.38
C LEU A 107 -13.36 0.23 1.10
N SER A 108 -12.57 -0.79 0.82
CA SER A 108 -12.79 -1.66 -0.34
C SER A 108 -14.13 -2.40 -0.26
N LEU A 109 -14.51 -2.91 0.92
CA LEU A 109 -15.79 -3.57 1.14
C LEU A 109 -16.97 -2.59 0.99
N VAL A 110 -16.87 -1.40 1.58
CA VAL A 110 -17.91 -0.37 1.49
C VAL A 110 -18.08 0.08 0.04
N THR A 111 -16.99 0.43 -0.65
CA THR A 111 -17.05 0.87 -2.05
C THR A 111 -17.57 -0.24 -2.96
N ASN A 112 -17.08 -1.48 -2.81
CA ASN A 112 -17.56 -2.60 -3.62
C ASN A 112 -19.06 -2.89 -3.35
N GLY A 113 -19.50 -2.81 -2.09
CA GLY A 113 -20.91 -2.93 -1.71
C GLY A 113 -21.79 -1.83 -2.30
N LEU A 114 -21.34 -0.57 -2.26
CA LEU A 114 -22.05 0.53 -2.89
C LEU A 114 -22.13 0.39 -4.41
N TYR A 115 -21.03 -0.05 -5.06
CA TYR A 115 -21.04 -0.33 -6.48
C TYR A 115 -22.06 -1.40 -6.86
N ARG A 116 -22.12 -2.46 -6.06
CA ARG A 116 -23.11 -3.55 -6.18
C ARG A 116 -24.54 -3.07 -6.05
N LEU A 117 -24.84 -2.14 -5.15
CA LEU A 117 -26.19 -1.58 -4.99
C LEU A 117 -26.59 -0.62 -6.11
N VAL A 118 -25.63 0.07 -6.72
CA VAL A 118 -25.89 1.20 -7.64
C VAL A 118 -25.79 0.81 -9.11
N PHE A 119 -24.89 -0.12 -9.45
CA PHE A 119 -24.53 -0.43 -10.83
C PHE A 119 -24.88 -1.85 -11.28
N PHE A 120 -25.26 -2.76 -10.37
CA PHE A 120 -25.48 -4.18 -10.68
C PHE A 120 -26.90 -4.64 -10.34
N ASP A 121 -27.48 -5.51 -11.17
CA ASP A 121 -28.83 -6.10 -11.01
C ASP A 121 -28.88 -7.20 -9.94
N GLU A 122 -30.09 -7.67 -9.57
CA GLU A 122 -30.40 -8.64 -8.49
C GLU A 122 -29.51 -9.90 -8.40
N HIS A 123 -28.83 -10.32 -9.47
CA HIS A 123 -27.88 -11.45 -9.51
C HIS A 123 -26.43 -11.07 -9.11
N TRP A 124 -26.24 -9.90 -8.51
CA TRP A 124 -24.94 -9.25 -8.30
C TRP A 124 -23.96 -9.94 -7.34
N LEU A 125 -24.44 -10.81 -6.43
CA LEU A 125 -23.58 -11.32 -5.36
C LEU A 125 -22.50 -12.28 -5.85
N ALA A 126 -22.76 -13.00 -6.95
CA ALA A 126 -21.94 -14.11 -7.44
C ALA A 126 -21.16 -13.82 -8.75
N ASP A 127 -21.73 -13.05 -9.69
CA ASP A 127 -21.29 -13.16 -11.10
C ASP A 127 -20.33 -12.08 -11.60
N TYR A 128 -20.30 -10.88 -10.99
CA TYR A 128 -19.62 -9.74 -11.61
C TYR A 128 -18.19 -9.53 -11.14
N TRP A 129 -17.98 -9.11 -9.88
CA TRP A 129 -16.65 -8.70 -9.40
C TRP A 129 -16.18 -9.52 -8.19
N PRO A 130 -14.99 -10.14 -8.25
CA PRO A 130 -14.43 -10.91 -7.14
C PRO A 130 -13.99 -9.97 -6.01
N VAL A 131 -14.28 -10.36 -4.77
CA VAL A 131 -13.97 -9.56 -3.58
C VAL A 131 -12.79 -10.15 -2.82
N LEU A 132 -12.85 -11.44 -2.48
CA LEU A 132 -11.89 -12.06 -1.58
C LEU A 132 -10.44 -12.02 -2.10
N GLY A 133 -10.20 -12.48 -3.33
CA GLY A 133 -8.85 -12.50 -3.93
C GLY A 133 -8.21 -11.11 -3.99
N PRO A 134 -8.86 -10.12 -4.60
CA PRO A 134 -8.36 -8.74 -4.64
C PRO A 134 -8.13 -8.12 -3.27
N LEU A 135 -8.98 -8.39 -2.28
CA LEU A 135 -8.78 -7.90 -0.90
C LEU A 135 -7.55 -8.52 -0.24
N LEU A 136 -7.37 -9.84 -0.36
CA LEU A 136 -6.19 -10.52 0.20
C LEU A 136 -4.91 -10.00 -0.45
N PHE A 137 -4.93 -9.77 -1.77
CA PHE A 137 -3.82 -9.17 -2.48
C PHE A 137 -3.55 -7.74 -2.02
N ALA A 138 -4.59 -6.89 -1.91
CA ALA A 138 -4.46 -5.52 -1.44
C ALA A 138 -3.88 -5.45 -0.03
N GLY A 139 -4.36 -6.29 0.89
CA GLY A 139 -3.81 -6.41 2.24
C GLY A 139 -2.33 -6.81 2.23
N THR A 140 -1.97 -7.82 1.43
CA THR A 140 -0.57 -8.25 1.26
C THR A 140 0.29 -7.11 0.71
N LEU A 141 -0.20 -6.41 -0.32
CA LEU A 141 0.47 -5.28 -0.96
C LEU A 141 0.74 -4.15 0.04
N VAL A 142 -0.20 -3.86 0.94
CA VAL A 142 -0.03 -2.87 2.01
C VAL A 142 1.08 -3.29 2.96
N ILE A 143 1.09 -4.53 3.46
CA ILE A 143 2.12 -5.01 4.39
C ILE A 143 3.51 -5.00 3.74
N VAL A 144 3.60 -5.52 2.52
CA VAL A 144 4.84 -5.49 1.69
C VAL A 144 5.28 -4.05 1.43
N GLY A 145 4.34 -3.15 1.15
CA GLY A 145 4.60 -1.73 0.96
C GLY A 145 5.20 -1.06 2.19
N TYR A 146 4.70 -1.37 3.38
CA TYR A 146 5.28 -0.86 4.63
C TYR A 146 6.68 -1.40 4.90
N ASP A 147 6.92 -2.68 4.64
CA ASP A 147 8.26 -3.26 4.77
C ASP A 147 9.25 -2.58 3.81
N CYS A 148 8.86 -2.43 2.54
CA CYS A 148 9.62 -1.69 1.54
C CYS A 148 9.89 -0.25 1.99
N PHE A 149 8.85 0.48 2.39
CA PHE A 149 8.95 1.88 2.81
C PHE A 149 9.95 2.08 3.94
N TRP A 150 9.89 1.25 4.99
CA TRP A 150 10.85 1.34 6.09
C TRP A 150 12.23 0.83 5.69
N SER A 151 12.31 -0.24 4.90
CA SER A 151 13.59 -0.76 4.41
C SER A 151 14.37 0.24 3.55
N LEU A 152 13.66 1.09 2.79
CA LEU A 152 14.24 2.13 1.94
C LEU A 152 14.75 3.37 2.71
N HIS A 153 14.53 3.48 4.02
CA HIS A 153 15.22 4.49 4.83
C HIS A 153 16.73 4.21 4.97
N ALA A 154 17.14 2.97 4.71
CA ALA A 154 18.55 2.55 4.61
C ALA A 154 18.79 1.92 3.23
N PRO A 155 18.77 2.73 2.16
CA PRO A 155 18.75 2.22 0.79
C PRO A 155 20.07 1.57 0.40
N GLY A 156 20.00 0.69 -0.59
CA GLY A 156 21.15 0.05 -1.21
C GLY A 156 20.70 -0.65 -2.50
N PHE A 157 21.58 -0.76 -3.49
CA PHE A 157 21.22 -1.26 -4.82
C PHE A 157 20.53 -2.62 -4.79
N LEU A 158 21.06 -3.57 -4.03
CA LEU A 158 20.44 -4.89 -3.88
C LEU A 158 19.06 -4.83 -3.22
N LYS A 159 18.84 -3.90 -2.27
CA LYS A 159 17.52 -3.72 -1.64
C LYS A 159 16.53 -3.13 -2.63
N VAL A 160 16.93 -2.10 -3.38
CA VAL A 160 16.08 -1.46 -4.39
C VAL A 160 15.70 -2.47 -5.49
N ALA A 161 16.70 -3.20 -6.02
CA ALA A 161 16.47 -4.26 -6.99
C ALA A 161 15.57 -5.36 -6.43
N GLY A 162 15.85 -5.83 -5.20
CA GLY A 162 15.04 -6.83 -4.52
C GLY A 162 13.58 -6.41 -4.35
N TRP A 163 13.33 -5.16 -3.98
CA TRP A 163 11.96 -4.62 -3.87
C TRP A 163 11.30 -4.47 -5.24
N ALA A 164 12.00 -3.97 -6.25
CA ALA A 164 11.48 -3.89 -7.62
C ALA A 164 11.07 -5.27 -8.15
N THR A 165 11.91 -6.29 -7.93
CA THR A 165 11.59 -7.69 -8.26
C THR A 165 10.41 -8.21 -7.45
N ALA A 166 10.33 -7.93 -6.14
CA ALA A 166 9.22 -8.37 -5.30
C ALA A 166 7.87 -7.79 -5.76
N PHE A 167 7.79 -6.50 -6.05
CA PHE A 167 6.58 -5.89 -6.60
C PHE A 167 6.27 -6.42 -8.00
N GLY A 168 7.28 -6.55 -8.86
CA GLY A 168 7.12 -7.11 -10.20
C GLY A 168 6.51 -8.52 -10.17
N LEU A 169 7.03 -9.40 -9.29
CA LEU A 169 6.51 -10.75 -9.11
C LEU A 169 5.10 -10.76 -8.50
N LEU A 170 4.81 -9.90 -7.52
CA LEU A 170 3.47 -9.79 -6.93
C LEU A 170 2.42 -9.36 -7.95
N PHE A 171 2.70 -8.31 -8.74
CA PHE A 171 1.78 -7.84 -9.77
C PHE A 171 1.67 -8.82 -10.92
N TYR A 172 2.77 -9.44 -11.35
CA TYR A 172 2.74 -10.53 -12.31
C TYR A 172 1.83 -11.66 -11.82
N TRP A 173 2.02 -12.12 -10.58
CA TRP A 173 1.20 -13.15 -9.97
C TRP A 173 -0.28 -12.75 -9.91
N PHE A 174 -0.59 -11.53 -9.46
CA PHE A 174 -1.96 -11.01 -9.43
C PHE A 174 -2.62 -11.06 -10.81
N VAL A 175 -1.92 -10.57 -11.84
CA VAL A 175 -2.44 -10.57 -13.21
C VAL A 175 -2.64 -12.00 -13.72
N THR A 176 -1.70 -12.93 -13.49
CA THR A 176 -1.85 -14.32 -13.94
C THR A 176 -3.09 -15.02 -13.36
N ARG A 177 -3.59 -14.60 -12.18
CA ARG A 177 -4.84 -15.15 -11.61
C ARG A 177 -6.08 -14.80 -12.41
N TYR A 178 -6.05 -13.70 -13.15
CA TYR A 178 -7.13 -13.34 -14.07
C TYR A 178 -6.97 -13.99 -15.45
N TYR A 179 -5.81 -14.58 -15.75
CA TYR A 179 -5.51 -15.26 -17.01
C TYR A 179 -5.04 -16.71 -16.77
N PRO A 180 -5.82 -17.56 -16.09
CA PRO A 180 -5.39 -18.91 -15.75
C PRO A 180 -5.14 -19.78 -16.99
N ASN A 181 -5.79 -19.46 -18.12
CA ASN A 181 -5.65 -20.19 -19.38
C ASN A 181 -4.74 -19.46 -20.39
N GLY A 182 -3.95 -18.49 -19.95
CA GLY A 182 -3.05 -17.67 -20.77
C GLY A 182 -3.66 -16.35 -21.25
N PHE A 183 -2.80 -15.37 -21.54
CA PHE A 183 -3.16 -14.00 -21.92
C PHE A 183 -3.94 -13.89 -23.25
N ALA A 184 -3.82 -14.89 -24.12
CA ALA A 184 -4.54 -14.95 -25.38
C ALA A 184 -6.01 -15.41 -25.23
N ARG A 185 -6.40 -15.89 -24.05
CA ARG A 185 -7.78 -16.32 -23.75
C ARG A 185 -8.52 -15.25 -22.93
N GLY A 186 -9.84 -15.35 -22.90
CA GLY A 186 -10.71 -14.42 -22.17
C GLY A 186 -10.37 -14.35 -20.67
N ILE A 187 -10.58 -13.17 -20.09
CA ILE A 187 -10.30 -12.90 -18.68
C ILE A 187 -11.29 -13.67 -17.81
N VAL A 188 -10.78 -14.30 -16.74
CA VAL A 188 -11.59 -15.03 -15.75
C VAL A 188 -11.58 -14.25 -14.43
N PRO A 189 -12.75 -13.94 -13.83
CA PRO A 189 -12.80 -13.33 -12.51
C PRO A 189 -12.13 -14.23 -11.47
N TRP A 190 -11.29 -13.65 -10.60
CA TRP A 190 -10.69 -14.37 -9.47
C TRP A 190 -11.69 -14.59 -8.32
N SER A 191 -12.80 -15.27 -8.63
CA SER A 191 -13.93 -15.50 -7.71
C SER A 191 -13.61 -16.52 -6.62
N HIS A 192 -12.79 -17.52 -6.96
CA HIS A 192 -12.37 -18.57 -6.03
C HIS A 192 -10.91 -18.41 -5.66
N VAL A 193 -10.65 -18.26 -4.35
CA VAL A 193 -9.30 -18.28 -3.80
C VAL A 193 -8.99 -19.70 -3.37
N THR A 194 -7.96 -20.29 -3.95
CA THR A 194 -7.51 -21.63 -3.55
C THR A 194 -6.84 -21.60 -2.18
N LEU A 195 -6.83 -22.73 -1.46
CA LEU A 195 -6.14 -22.81 -0.17
C LEU A 195 -4.65 -22.46 -0.31
N THR A 196 -4.02 -22.85 -1.42
CA THR A 196 -2.61 -22.54 -1.70
C THR A 196 -2.40 -21.04 -1.92
N GLU A 197 -3.29 -20.36 -2.63
CA GLU A 197 -3.27 -18.89 -2.78
C GLU A 197 -3.39 -18.18 -1.43
N PHE A 198 -4.36 -18.62 -0.62
CA PHE A 198 -4.56 -18.07 0.72
C PHE A 198 -3.30 -18.23 1.57
N VAL A 199 -2.80 -19.45 1.72
CA VAL A 199 -1.58 -19.73 2.51
C VAL A 199 -0.38 -18.94 1.99
N THR A 200 -0.21 -18.84 0.67
CA THR A 200 0.90 -18.09 0.07
C THR A 200 0.84 -16.61 0.45
N LEU A 201 -0.32 -15.96 0.30
CA LEU A 201 -0.49 -14.55 0.65
C LEU A 201 -0.31 -14.30 2.16
N GLN A 202 -0.76 -15.24 3.00
CA GLN A 202 -0.53 -15.16 4.44
C GLN A 202 0.96 -15.28 4.80
N LEU A 203 1.70 -16.20 4.16
CA LEU A 203 3.14 -16.35 4.38
C LEU A 203 3.92 -15.12 3.91
N VAL A 204 3.62 -14.60 2.71
CA VAL A 204 4.22 -13.36 2.20
C VAL A 204 3.95 -12.21 3.16
N SER A 205 2.71 -12.06 3.62
CA SER A 205 2.33 -11.05 4.61
C SER A 205 3.08 -11.23 5.93
N LEU A 206 3.27 -12.46 6.41
CA LEU A 206 4.00 -12.75 7.63
C LEU A 206 5.48 -12.35 7.49
N PHE A 207 6.15 -12.74 6.41
CA PHE A 207 7.54 -12.37 6.16
C PHE A 207 7.73 -10.86 6.04
N ALA A 208 6.87 -10.19 5.28
CA ALA A 208 6.89 -8.74 5.14
C ALA A 208 6.59 -8.03 6.47
N TRP A 209 5.67 -8.56 7.28
CA TRP A 209 5.40 -8.00 8.60
C TRP A 209 6.62 -8.08 9.53
N LEU A 210 7.29 -9.25 9.57
CA LEU A 210 8.51 -9.42 10.35
C LEU A 210 9.66 -8.55 9.81
N GLY A 211 9.81 -8.45 8.49
CA GLY A 211 10.75 -7.56 7.83
C GLY A 211 10.51 -6.10 8.21
N GLY A 212 9.25 -5.65 8.11
CA GLY A 212 8.86 -4.29 8.43
C GLY A 212 9.09 -3.93 9.90
N ILE A 213 8.81 -4.83 10.85
CA ILE A 213 9.16 -4.64 12.26
C ILE A 213 10.66 -4.41 12.43
N ARG A 214 11.50 -5.24 11.79
CA ARG A 214 12.96 -5.13 11.87
C ARG A 214 13.45 -3.82 11.26
N ALA A 215 12.97 -3.48 10.06
CA ALA A 215 13.32 -2.24 9.38
C ALA A 215 12.93 -1.02 10.22
N TYR A 216 11.71 -0.98 10.74
CA TYR A 216 11.24 0.10 11.62
C TYR A 216 12.07 0.21 12.91
N SER A 217 12.43 -0.92 13.51
CA SER A 217 13.30 -0.95 14.69
C SER A 217 14.68 -0.34 14.39
N ASN A 218 15.27 -0.66 13.25
CA ASN A 218 16.56 -0.11 12.83
C ASN A 218 16.48 1.40 12.62
N ILE A 219 15.40 1.92 12.02
CA ILE A 219 15.18 3.37 11.87
C ILE A 219 15.14 4.04 13.24
N ARG A 220 14.33 3.50 14.16
CA ARG A 220 14.14 4.11 15.48
C ARG A 220 15.40 4.08 16.34
N ASN A 221 16.23 3.05 16.18
CA ASN A 221 17.50 2.91 16.90
C ASN A 221 18.65 3.70 16.24
N GLY A 222 18.40 4.39 15.11
CA GLY A 222 19.45 5.10 14.35
C GLY A 222 20.45 4.17 13.66
N ALA A 223 20.11 2.88 13.50
CA ALA A 223 20.93 1.87 12.83
C ALA A 223 20.62 1.74 11.32
N ALA A 224 19.68 2.54 10.81
CA ALA A 224 19.32 2.60 9.40
C ALA A 224 20.33 3.49 8.64
N THR A 225 21.41 2.88 8.15
CA THR A 225 22.42 3.55 7.30
C THR A 225 22.35 3.02 5.86
N ALA A 226 22.49 3.91 4.88
CA ALA A 226 22.56 3.51 3.48
C ALA A 226 23.80 2.65 3.20
N SER A 227 23.83 1.97 2.05
CA SER A 227 25.05 1.28 1.62
C SER A 227 26.11 2.30 1.17
N PRO A 228 27.41 2.04 1.39
CA PRO A 228 28.48 2.96 0.99
C PRO A 228 28.48 3.28 -0.51
N GLU A 229 28.07 2.32 -1.33
CA GLU A 229 27.93 2.48 -2.78
C GLU A 229 26.77 3.42 -3.14
N TRP A 230 25.65 3.32 -2.41
CA TRP A 230 24.51 4.21 -2.58
C TRP A 230 24.87 5.65 -2.22
N ASP A 231 25.57 5.85 -1.10
CA ASP A 231 26.04 7.18 -0.68
C ASP A 231 26.96 7.81 -1.72
N ARG A 232 27.88 7.03 -2.31
CA ARG A 232 28.72 7.53 -3.41
C ARG A 232 27.87 7.99 -4.59
N VAL A 233 26.94 7.16 -5.05
CA VAL A 233 26.09 7.52 -6.20
C VAL A 233 25.21 8.72 -5.90
N GLN A 234 24.70 8.85 -4.68
CA GLN A 234 23.94 10.02 -4.27
C GLN A 234 24.80 11.30 -4.27
N LEU A 235 26.06 11.21 -3.84
CA LEU A 235 27.02 12.32 -3.92
C LEU A 235 27.37 12.67 -5.37
N TRP A 236 27.61 11.68 -6.23
CA TRP A 236 27.82 11.90 -7.67
C TRP A 236 26.61 12.55 -8.33
N TRP A 237 25.41 12.08 -8.00
CA TRP A 237 24.16 12.63 -8.51
C TRP A 237 23.95 14.08 -8.06
N MET A 238 24.20 14.38 -6.77
CA MET A 238 24.15 15.76 -6.28
C MET A 238 25.19 16.63 -6.99
N ALA A 239 26.44 16.18 -7.11
CA ALA A 239 27.49 16.92 -7.81
C ALA A 239 27.16 17.18 -9.28
N LEU A 240 26.49 16.24 -9.95
CA LEU A 240 26.03 16.41 -11.32
C LEU A 240 24.88 17.43 -11.43
N MET A 241 23.99 17.46 -10.44
CA MET A 241 22.86 18.39 -10.40
C MET A 241 23.25 19.81 -9.96
N THR A 242 24.25 19.96 -9.08
CA THR A 242 24.65 21.25 -8.50
C THR A 242 25.93 21.82 -9.08
N GLY A 243 26.72 21.04 -9.83
CA GLY A 243 28.01 21.45 -10.40
C GLY A 243 29.14 21.59 -9.38
N GLU A 244 28.89 21.33 -8.10
CA GLU A 244 29.87 21.39 -7.01
C GLU A 244 30.05 19.99 -6.42
N ILE A 245 31.29 19.53 -6.26
CA ILE A 245 31.59 18.30 -5.54
C ILE A 245 31.50 18.63 -4.04
N PRO A 246 30.53 18.09 -3.29
CA PRO A 246 30.48 18.32 -1.85
C PRO A 246 31.73 17.70 -1.23
N GLU A 247 32.51 18.47 -0.48
CA GLU A 247 33.52 17.89 0.43
C GLU A 247 32.80 16.85 1.31
N ARG A 248 33.40 15.66 1.44
CA ARG A 248 32.86 14.56 2.25
C ARG A 248 32.28 15.11 3.55
N LEU A 249 30.96 15.07 3.71
CA LEU A 249 30.38 15.18 5.04
C LEU A 249 30.98 14.03 5.87
N THR A 250 31.76 14.41 6.86
CA THR A 250 32.34 13.50 7.84
C THR A 250 31.22 12.62 8.37
N VAL A 251 31.36 11.31 8.16
CA VAL A 251 30.44 10.29 8.66
C VAL A 251 30.19 10.58 10.14
N PRO A 252 28.94 10.76 10.60
CA PRO A 252 28.70 10.94 12.02
C PRO A 252 29.17 9.67 12.73
N LEU A 253 30.20 9.82 13.56
CA LEU A 253 30.80 8.74 14.32
C LEU A 253 29.69 8.01 15.09
N THR A 254 29.62 6.69 14.89
CA THR A 254 28.69 5.85 15.67
C THR A 254 28.94 6.05 17.16
N ARG A 255 27.90 5.92 17.98
CA ARG A 255 27.96 6.16 19.45
C ARG A 255 29.09 5.39 20.17
N ARG A 256 29.53 4.26 19.62
CA ARG A 256 30.70 3.50 20.09
C ARG A 256 32.03 4.17 19.76
N MET A 257 32.15 4.77 18.58
CA MET A 257 33.36 5.47 18.15
C MET A 257 33.52 6.81 18.85
N THR A 258 32.43 7.52 19.17
CA THR A 258 32.50 8.73 20.00
C THR A 258 32.91 8.41 21.44
N LEU A 259 32.42 7.30 22.01
CA LEU A 259 32.85 6.83 23.34
C LEU A 259 34.33 6.40 23.36
N ALA A 260 34.81 5.78 22.28
CA ALA A 260 36.21 5.38 22.14
C ALA A 260 37.17 6.57 21.88
N GLN A 261 36.66 7.75 21.50
CA GLN A 261 37.46 8.98 21.39
C GLN A 261 37.54 9.78 22.69
N MET A 262 36.68 9.48 23.68
CA MET A 262 36.69 10.15 24.98
C MET A 262 37.49 9.38 26.05
N HIS A 263 38.06 8.22 25.69
CA HIS A 263 38.92 7.39 26.52
C HIS A 263 40.28 7.21 25.84
#